data_AF-A0AAW0LP06-F1
#
_entry.id   AF-A0AAW0LP06-F1
#
_cell.length_a   1.000
_cell.length_b   1.000
_cell.length_c   1.000
_cell.angle_alpha   90.00
_cell.angle_beta   90.00
_cell.angle_gamma   90.00
#
_symmetry.space_group_name_H-M   'P 1'
#
loop_
_entity.id
_entity.type
_entity.pdbx_description
1 polymer ?
#
loop_
_entity_poly.entity_id
_entity_poly.type
_entity_poly.pdbx_seq_one_letter_code
_entity_poly.pdbx_strand_id
1 'polypeptide(L)'
;DPNTRRWWLQYGDEVVGYWPPEILNYLKQNAKIVQWGGDVYSKNMKGVKPHTTTAMGSGEYASGLLGEACFIENVRILDYSLQVKYPESVHSMAEEPDCYSSLNYQKSLAYEPMFYFGGPGREKESMGKRMTLIFLFVIALLVLSSVNAKAKAENTLYEVDMKLKLLNKPAIKSIKMRPSINFPLDNSTSTKNESSLSVLSQTWHKSGSCPKGTIPIRRIRRQELLRAASLEHFGREGPQTSSLVNTTNDKSNPTVINVHSLPNHSTAYLLTFGHSYIGIRADINIWSPRVESPDEYTTPVWLRSSPGNDFESIEAGWMLDGYQKTGCINLICSGFVQTSQTVAIGASVQPVSKKQGKQYGITIRINKDPNTEKWYLNYGDEVVGYWPYEILYYLKSRAIIAQWGGDVYSKNTKGVEPHTTTAMGSGEFSSGLWGSACFVQNVYVLDTSFKLYYPDWGSGGL
;
A
#
# COMPACT_ATOMS: atom_id res chain seq x y z
N ASP A 1 -11.80 -25.41 -15.64
CA ASP A 1 -13.15 -25.94 -15.88
C ASP A 1 -14.03 -25.65 -14.65
N PRO A 2 -15.06 -24.80 -14.79
CA PRO A 2 -15.95 -24.43 -13.69
C PRO A 2 -16.69 -25.60 -13.04
N ASN A 3 -16.96 -26.68 -13.79
CA ASN A 3 -17.73 -27.82 -13.30
C ASN A 3 -16.86 -28.77 -12.46
N THR A 4 -15.66 -29.07 -12.95
CA THR A 4 -14.76 -30.03 -12.30
C THR A 4 -13.70 -29.39 -11.41
N ARG A 5 -13.56 -28.05 -11.47
CA ARG A 5 -12.49 -27.26 -10.82
C ARG A 5 -11.08 -27.65 -11.25
N ARG A 6 -10.94 -28.39 -12.35
CA ARG A 6 -9.65 -28.79 -12.92
C ARG A 6 -9.08 -27.68 -13.80
N TRP A 7 -7.77 -27.50 -13.73
CA TRP A 7 -7.02 -26.66 -14.67
C TRP A 7 -6.47 -27.53 -15.77
N TRP A 8 -6.91 -27.33 -17.01
CA TRP A 8 -6.50 -28.14 -18.14
C TRP A 8 -5.31 -27.50 -18.85
N LEU A 9 -4.33 -28.32 -19.21
CA LEU A 9 -3.24 -27.95 -20.10
C LEU A 9 -3.61 -28.39 -21.52
N GLN A 10 -3.56 -27.47 -22.46
CA GLN A 10 -3.83 -27.70 -23.87
C GLN A 10 -2.63 -27.29 -24.70
N TYR A 11 -2.40 -28.01 -25.80
CA TYR A 11 -1.40 -27.66 -26.80
C TYR A 11 -2.07 -27.73 -28.18
N GLY A 12 -2.29 -26.56 -28.80
CA GLY A 12 -3.21 -26.46 -29.93
C GLY A 12 -4.62 -26.89 -29.50
N ASP A 13 -5.25 -27.76 -30.29
CA ASP A 13 -6.58 -28.31 -30.00
C ASP A 13 -6.53 -29.56 -29.10
N GLU A 14 -5.34 -30.05 -28.76
CA GLU A 14 -5.16 -31.28 -27.99
C GLU A 14 -5.11 -31.00 -26.48
N VAL A 15 -5.87 -31.79 -25.72
CA VAL A 15 -5.83 -31.78 -24.26
C VAL A 15 -4.66 -32.65 -23.80
N VAL A 16 -3.63 -32.00 -23.24
CA VAL A 16 -2.42 -32.67 -22.74
C VAL A 16 -2.67 -33.31 -21.38
N GLY A 17 -3.42 -32.63 -20.50
CA GLY A 17 -3.68 -33.11 -19.14
C GLY A 17 -4.34 -32.05 -18.27
N TYR A 18 -4.38 -32.28 -16.94
CA TYR A 18 -4.91 -31.31 -15.99
C TYR A 18 -4.22 -31.36 -14.63
N TRP A 19 -4.27 -30.24 -13.89
CA TRP A 19 -3.95 -30.20 -12.47
C TRP A 19 -5.23 -30.46 -11.63
N PRO A 20 -5.21 -31.45 -10.73
CA PRO A 20 -6.33 -31.75 -9.85
C PRO A 20 -6.58 -30.62 -8.83
N PRO A 21 -7.84 -30.30 -8.48
CA PRO A 21 -8.14 -29.26 -7.48
C PRO A 21 -7.61 -29.59 -6.08
N GLU A 22 -7.33 -30.86 -5.78
CA GLU A 22 -6.83 -31.33 -4.48
C GLU A 22 -5.42 -30.81 -4.17
N ILE A 23 -4.59 -30.56 -5.19
CA ILE A 23 -3.21 -30.05 -5.03
C ILE A 23 -3.13 -28.53 -5.11
N LEU A 24 -4.21 -27.86 -5.48
CA LEU A 24 -4.25 -26.42 -5.69
C LEU A 24 -4.80 -25.77 -4.43
N ASN A 25 -4.01 -24.99 -3.68
CA ASN A 25 -4.53 -24.31 -2.50
C ASN A 25 -5.29 -23.02 -2.86
N TYR A 26 -4.74 -22.25 -3.81
CA TYR A 26 -5.22 -20.89 -4.12
C TYR A 26 -5.86 -20.77 -5.51
N LEU A 27 -5.72 -21.80 -6.35
CA LEU A 27 -6.29 -21.83 -7.71
C LEU A 27 -7.54 -22.72 -7.81
N LYS A 28 -8.11 -23.21 -6.69
CA LYS A 28 -9.24 -24.16 -6.72
C LYS A 28 -10.45 -23.69 -7.51
N GLN A 29 -10.71 -22.39 -7.54
CA GLN A 29 -11.90 -21.82 -8.17
C GLN A 29 -11.56 -21.00 -9.43
N ASN A 30 -10.54 -20.15 -9.35
CA ASN A 30 -10.12 -19.26 -10.41
C ASN A 30 -8.72 -18.72 -10.10
N ALA A 31 -8.03 -18.19 -11.12
CA ALA A 31 -6.81 -17.42 -10.94
C ALA A 31 -7.17 -15.96 -10.63
N LYS A 32 -6.49 -15.37 -9.63
CA LYS A 32 -6.63 -13.94 -9.28
C LYS A 32 -5.65 -13.06 -10.03
N ILE A 33 -4.50 -13.62 -10.37
CA ILE A 33 -3.44 -13.03 -11.18
C ILE A 33 -3.09 -14.07 -12.24
N VAL A 34 -2.89 -13.63 -13.48
CA VAL A 34 -2.35 -14.44 -14.57
C VAL A 34 -1.13 -13.70 -15.10
N GLN A 35 -0.02 -14.42 -15.25
CA GLN A 35 1.25 -13.87 -15.70
C GLN A 35 1.77 -14.69 -16.88
N TRP A 36 2.41 -14.00 -17.81
CA TRP A 36 3.17 -14.57 -18.92
C TRP A 36 4.58 -13.98 -18.86
N GLY A 37 5.59 -14.80 -19.19
CA GLY A 37 6.97 -14.36 -19.23
C GLY A 37 7.95 -15.48 -18.91
N GLY A 38 9.09 -15.10 -18.35
CA GLY A 38 10.14 -16.01 -17.93
C GLY A 38 10.66 -15.66 -16.54
N ASP A 39 11.27 -16.66 -15.90
CA ASP A 39 11.91 -16.53 -14.61
C ASP A 39 13.37 -17.02 -14.71
N VAL A 40 14.29 -16.33 -14.03
CA VAL A 40 15.71 -16.70 -13.97
C VAL A 40 16.05 -17.04 -12.53
N TYR A 41 16.38 -18.31 -12.30
CA TYR A 41 16.70 -18.82 -10.97
C TYR A 41 18.16 -19.23 -10.83
N SER A 42 18.78 -18.92 -9.69
CA SER A 42 20.12 -19.42 -9.33
C SER A 42 20.26 -19.75 -7.85
N LYS A 43 20.75 -20.97 -7.60
CA LYS A 43 21.07 -21.49 -6.26
C LYS A 43 22.31 -20.85 -5.62
N ASN A 44 23.15 -20.16 -6.39
CA ASN A 44 24.45 -19.64 -5.93
C ASN A 44 24.34 -18.23 -5.29
N MET A 45 23.15 -17.84 -4.88
CA MET A 45 22.84 -16.51 -4.37
C MET A 45 23.14 -16.37 -2.89
N LYS A 46 24.06 -15.45 -2.55
CA LYS A 46 24.34 -15.02 -1.17
C LYS A 46 23.66 -13.69 -0.82
N GLY A 47 22.41 -13.52 -1.26
CA GLY A 47 21.59 -12.33 -0.95
C GLY A 47 22.00 -11.02 -1.66
N VAL A 48 22.76 -11.10 -2.76
CA VAL A 48 23.23 -9.92 -3.50
C VAL A 48 22.54 -9.84 -4.86
N LYS A 49 21.76 -8.78 -5.10
CA LYS A 49 21.23 -8.43 -6.43
C LYS A 49 22.24 -7.55 -7.20
N PRO A 50 22.27 -7.59 -8.54
CA PRO A 50 21.50 -8.50 -9.41
C PRO A 50 22.04 -9.94 -9.37
N HIS A 51 21.12 -10.89 -9.54
CA HIS A 51 21.27 -12.25 -9.02
C HIS A 51 22.17 -13.18 -9.88
N THR A 52 22.25 -12.95 -11.19
CA THR A 52 23.06 -13.78 -12.10
C THR A 52 23.54 -13.02 -13.34
N THR A 53 24.51 -13.60 -14.05
CA THR A 53 24.84 -13.24 -15.44
C THR A 53 24.08 -14.13 -16.44
N THR A 54 22.99 -14.76 -16.01
CA THR A 54 22.24 -15.69 -16.85
C THR A 54 21.29 -14.88 -17.72
N ALA A 55 21.37 -15.09 -19.03
CA ALA A 55 20.47 -14.42 -19.96
C ALA A 55 19.03 -14.95 -19.84
N MET A 56 18.03 -14.06 -19.98
CA MET A 56 16.62 -14.42 -20.07
C MET A 56 16.17 -14.42 -21.54
N GLY A 57 15.50 -15.50 -21.98
CA GLY A 57 15.03 -15.62 -23.36
C GLY A 57 16.19 -15.67 -24.35
N SER A 58 16.23 -14.74 -25.30
CA SER A 58 17.34 -14.58 -26.26
C SER A 58 18.58 -13.91 -25.65
N GLY A 59 18.44 -13.28 -24.48
CA GLY A 59 19.47 -12.46 -23.85
C GLY A 59 19.47 -11.00 -24.30
N GLU A 60 18.68 -10.65 -25.31
CA GLU A 60 18.47 -9.26 -25.70
C GLU A 60 17.36 -8.60 -24.87
N TYR A 61 17.48 -7.28 -24.68
CA TYR A 61 16.44 -6.49 -24.03
C TYR A 61 15.17 -6.47 -24.87
N ALA A 62 14.00 -6.41 -24.22
CA ALA A 62 12.68 -6.38 -24.84
C ALA A 62 12.48 -5.25 -25.85
N SER A 63 13.27 -4.17 -25.76
CA SER A 63 13.30 -3.09 -26.76
C SER A 63 13.83 -3.51 -28.12
N GLY A 64 14.53 -4.66 -28.21
CA GLY A 64 14.97 -5.25 -29.48
C GLY A 64 13.81 -5.72 -30.35
N LEU A 65 12.62 -5.94 -29.77
CA LEU A 65 11.40 -6.36 -30.46
C LEU A 65 11.63 -7.61 -31.34
N LEU A 66 10.82 -7.76 -32.39
CA LEU A 66 10.83 -8.92 -33.28
C LEU A 66 12.19 -9.09 -33.97
N GLY A 67 12.76 -10.28 -33.85
CA GLY A 67 14.06 -10.64 -34.45
C GLY A 67 15.21 -10.64 -33.45
N GLU A 68 15.08 -9.94 -32.32
CA GLU A 68 16.12 -9.84 -31.29
C GLU A 68 15.62 -10.36 -29.94
N ALA A 69 14.48 -9.86 -29.46
CA ALA A 69 13.94 -10.21 -28.15
C ALA A 69 13.06 -11.47 -28.20
N CYS A 70 13.05 -12.23 -27.10
CA CYS A 70 12.07 -13.29 -26.90
C CYS A 70 10.68 -12.68 -26.72
N PHE A 71 9.64 -13.36 -27.21
CA PHE A 71 8.28 -12.86 -27.13
C PHE A 71 7.25 -13.96 -26.88
N ILE A 72 6.10 -13.54 -26.36
CA ILE A 72 4.87 -14.32 -26.26
C ILE A 72 3.82 -13.58 -27.08
N GLU A 73 3.25 -14.27 -28.06
CA GLU A 73 2.13 -13.79 -28.86
C GLU A 73 0.82 -14.46 -28.44
N ASN A 74 -0.31 -13.94 -28.91
CA ASN A 74 -1.64 -14.47 -28.63
C ASN A 74 -1.95 -14.59 -27.12
N VAL A 75 -1.51 -13.60 -26.33
CA VAL A 75 -1.83 -13.54 -24.89
C VAL A 75 -3.35 -13.47 -24.72
N ARG A 76 -3.90 -14.43 -23.97
CA ARG A 76 -5.34 -14.57 -23.74
C ARG A 76 -5.68 -15.04 -22.34
N ILE A 77 -6.80 -14.53 -21.84
CA ILE A 77 -7.46 -15.06 -20.65
C ILE A 77 -8.81 -15.68 -21.00
N LEU A 78 -9.24 -16.59 -20.15
CA LEU A 78 -10.61 -17.06 -20.08
C LEU A 78 -11.17 -16.64 -18.72
N ASP A 79 -12.12 -15.71 -18.72
CA ASP A 79 -12.81 -15.28 -17.50
C ASP A 79 -14.22 -15.89 -17.40
N TYR A 80 -15.05 -15.40 -16.47
CA TYR A 80 -16.41 -15.92 -16.27
C TYR A 80 -17.36 -15.68 -17.45
N SER A 81 -17.00 -14.86 -18.44
CA SER A 81 -17.76 -14.77 -19.69
C SER A 81 -17.59 -16.01 -20.58
N LEU A 82 -16.61 -16.88 -20.26
CA LEU A 82 -16.20 -18.04 -21.04
C LEU A 82 -15.80 -17.69 -22.48
N GLN A 83 -15.39 -16.44 -22.71
CA GLN A 83 -14.82 -15.97 -23.96
C GLN A 83 -13.32 -15.83 -23.81
N VAL A 84 -12.58 -16.38 -24.77
CA VAL A 84 -11.14 -16.19 -24.88
C VAL A 84 -10.88 -14.78 -25.39
N LYS A 85 -10.24 -13.93 -24.58
CA LYS A 85 -10.01 -12.52 -24.94
C LYS A 85 -8.67 -12.00 -24.45
N TYR A 86 -8.20 -10.93 -25.07
CA TYR A 86 -7.08 -10.16 -24.55
C TYR A 86 -7.51 -9.49 -23.23
N PRO A 87 -6.68 -9.49 -22.17
CA PRO A 87 -7.06 -8.86 -20.92
C PRO A 87 -7.18 -7.33 -21.08
N GLU A 88 -8.19 -6.71 -20.47
CA GLU A 88 -8.40 -5.25 -20.57
C GLU A 88 -7.33 -4.43 -19.81
N SER A 89 -6.70 -5.01 -18.78
CA SER A 89 -5.65 -4.36 -17.99
C SER A 89 -4.43 -5.27 -17.97
N VAL A 90 -3.39 -4.89 -18.72
CA VAL A 90 -2.14 -5.65 -18.87
C VAL A 90 -0.96 -4.75 -18.59
N HIS A 91 -0.04 -5.24 -17.77
CA HIS A 91 1.14 -4.52 -17.32
C HIS A 91 2.36 -5.42 -17.48
N SER A 92 3.46 -4.83 -17.97
CA SER A 92 4.76 -5.49 -18.05
C SER A 92 5.64 -5.02 -16.90
N MET A 93 6.35 -5.94 -16.25
CA MET A 93 7.25 -5.65 -15.12
C MET A 93 8.56 -6.45 -15.25
N ALA A 94 9.63 -5.94 -14.65
CA ALA A 94 10.90 -6.65 -14.50
C ALA A 94 11.49 -6.32 -13.12
N GLU A 95 11.77 -7.33 -12.30
CA GLU A 95 12.25 -7.11 -10.92
C GLU A 95 13.68 -6.54 -10.85
N GLU A 96 14.47 -6.77 -11.89
CA GLU A 96 15.83 -6.23 -12.03
C GLU A 96 15.94 -5.50 -13.38
N PRO A 97 15.39 -4.28 -13.49
CA PRO A 97 15.26 -3.57 -14.77
C PRO A 97 16.60 -3.20 -15.42
N ASP A 98 17.69 -3.18 -14.63
CA ASP A 98 19.06 -2.96 -15.10
C ASP A 98 19.68 -4.22 -15.75
N CYS A 99 19.03 -5.38 -15.65
CA CYS A 99 19.54 -6.66 -16.14
C CYS A 99 18.56 -7.36 -17.10
N TYR A 100 17.27 -7.14 -16.90
CA TYR A 100 16.20 -7.69 -17.72
C TYR A 100 15.13 -6.64 -17.96
N SER A 101 14.39 -6.78 -19.03
CA SER A 101 13.34 -5.86 -19.41
C SER A 101 12.13 -6.62 -19.95
N SER A 102 10.97 -5.97 -19.90
CA SER A 102 9.73 -6.48 -20.46
C SER A 102 8.95 -5.34 -21.12
N LEU A 103 8.29 -5.64 -22.23
CA LEU A 103 7.60 -4.67 -23.05
C LEU A 103 6.39 -5.32 -23.73
N ASN A 104 5.20 -4.88 -23.34
CA ASN A 104 3.96 -5.24 -24.03
C ASN A 104 3.73 -4.29 -25.21
N TYR A 105 4.27 -4.62 -26.37
CA TYR A 105 4.33 -3.73 -27.53
C TYR A 105 3.15 -3.95 -28.48
N GLN A 106 2.44 -2.87 -28.82
CA GLN A 106 1.40 -2.87 -29.85
C GLN A 106 1.76 -1.87 -30.94
N LYS A 107 2.00 -2.36 -32.16
CA LYS A 107 2.44 -1.53 -33.29
C LYS A 107 1.41 -0.45 -33.67
N SER A 108 0.13 -0.81 -33.67
CA SER A 108 -1.01 0.11 -33.82
C SER A 108 -2.29 -0.58 -33.35
N LEU A 109 -3.39 0.17 -33.25
CA LEU A 109 -4.71 -0.39 -32.89
C LEU A 109 -5.22 -1.48 -33.85
N ALA A 110 -4.62 -1.63 -35.03
CA ALA A 110 -4.96 -2.67 -36.00
C ALA A 110 -4.25 -4.02 -35.72
N TYR A 111 -3.23 -4.05 -34.87
CA TYR A 111 -2.48 -5.25 -34.52
C TYR A 111 -2.69 -5.58 -33.05
N GLU A 112 -2.66 -6.86 -32.71
CA GLU A 112 -2.67 -7.26 -31.31
C GLU A 112 -1.31 -7.00 -30.64
N PRO A 113 -1.29 -6.75 -29.32
CA PRO A 113 -0.05 -6.61 -28.58
C PRO A 113 0.76 -7.91 -28.55
N MET A 114 2.08 -7.80 -28.70
CA MET A 114 3.05 -8.86 -28.46
C MET A 114 3.85 -8.53 -27.21
N PHE A 115 4.00 -9.51 -26.31
CA PHE A 115 4.75 -9.34 -25.09
C PHE A 115 6.21 -9.76 -25.27
N TYR A 116 7.12 -8.80 -25.33
CA TYR A 116 8.57 -9.02 -25.40
C TYR A 116 9.19 -9.03 -23.99
N PHE A 117 10.15 -9.91 -23.77
CA PHE A 117 10.89 -10.02 -22.52
C PHE A 117 12.29 -10.58 -22.76
N GLY A 118 13.25 -10.18 -21.92
CA GLY A 118 14.61 -10.67 -22.03
C GLY A 118 15.64 -9.73 -21.41
N GLY A 119 16.90 -10.12 -21.50
CA GLY A 119 18.04 -9.32 -21.09
C GLY A 119 19.24 -10.19 -20.73
N PRO A 120 20.45 -9.63 -20.74
CA PRO A 120 21.69 -10.40 -20.65
C PRO A 120 22.01 -10.85 -19.21
N GLY A 121 21.25 -10.39 -18.21
CA GLY A 121 21.62 -10.50 -16.81
C GLY A 121 22.66 -9.45 -16.43
N ARG A 122 23.37 -9.67 -15.32
CA ARG A 122 24.37 -8.72 -14.80
C ARG A 122 25.55 -8.55 -15.76
N GLU A 123 25.68 -7.38 -16.37
CA GLU A 123 26.89 -6.99 -17.12
C GLU A 123 28.07 -6.67 -16.17
N LYS A 124 29.31 -7.02 -16.57
CA LYS A 124 30.52 -6.80 -15.78
C LYS A 124 31.08 -5.37 -15.86
N GLU A 125 30.61 -4.50 -16.76
CA GLU A 125 31.27 -3.21 -17.03
C GLU A 125 30.31 -2.04 -17.32
N SER A 126 29.90 -1.28 -16.30
CA SER A 126 29.53 0.14 -16.51
C SER A 126 29.74 1.08 -15.31
N MET A 127 30.42 0.65 -14.24
CA MET A 127 30.69 1.52 -13.07
C MET A 127 31.92 2.43 -13.22
N GLY A 128 32.73 2.29 -14.27
CA GLY A 128 34.04 2.95 -14.38
C GLY A 128 34.04 4.39 -14.88
N LYS A 129 32.96 4.89 -15.51
CA LYS A 129 32.96 6.23 -16.14
C LYS A 129 32.05 7.27 -15.45
N ARG A 130 31.13 6.84 -14.57
CA ARG A 130 30.24 7.75 -13.82
C ARG A 130 30.86 8.31 -12.53
N MET A 131 31.79 7.59 -11.89
CA MET A 131 32.36 7.98 -10.60
C MET A 131 33.28 9.21 -10.69
N THR A 132 34.03 9.35 -11.78
CA THR A 132 35.04 10.41 -11.95
C THR A 132 34.42 11.79 -12.18
N LEU A 133 33.25 11.87 -12.82
CA LEU A 133 32.50 13.14 -12.96
C LEU A 133 31.88 13.59 -11.64
N ILE A 134 31.38 12.65 -10.83
CA ILE A 134 30.77 12.95 -9.52
C ILE A 134 31.84 13.47 -8.56
N PHE A 135 33.05 12.90 -8.58
CA PHE A 135 34.14 13.34 -7.71
C PHE A 135 34.59 14.78 -7.99
N LEU A 136 34.66 15.18 -9.27
CA LEU A 136 34.97 16.56 -9.67
C LEU A 136 33.84 17.54 -9.30
N PHE A 137 32.58 17.11 -9.37
CA PHE A 137 31.42 17.93 -9.01
C PHE A 137 31.30 18.15 -7.50
N VAL A 138 31.61 17.11 -6.69
CA VAL A 138 31.61 17.18 -5.22
C VAL A 138 32.73 18.08 -4.70
N ILE A 139 33.92 18.06 -5.33
CA ILE A 139 35.03 18.96 -4.96
C ILE A 139 34.68 20.41 -5.29
N ALA A 140 34.03 20.68 -6.44
CA ALA A 140 33.56 22.02 -6.79
C ALA A 140 32.47 22.55 -5.82
N LEU A 141 31.58 21.69 -5.35
CA LEU A 141 30.55 22.02 -4.35
C LEU A 141 31.12 22.29 -2.96
N LEU A 142 32.17 21.58 -2.56
CA LEU A 142 32.82 21.78 -1.25
C LEU A 142 33.54 23.13 -1.18
N VAL A 143 34.12 23.60 -2.29
CA VAL A 143 34.80 24.92 -2.36
C VAL A 143 33.82 26.10 -2.30
N LEU A 144 32.54 25.91 -2.65
CA LEU A 144 31.51 26.96 -2.60
C LEU A 144 30.81 27.11 -1.23
N SER A 145 31.08 26.21 -0.27
CA SER A 145 30.30 26.12 0.97
C SER A 145 30.79 26.99 2.15
N SER A 146 31.83 27.80 1.96
CA SER A 146 32.38 28.68 3.00
C SER A 146 31.86 30.12 2.90
N VAL A 147 30.54 30.33 2.88
CA VAL A 147 29.95 31.68 3.06
C VAL A 147 28.72 31.66 4.00
N ASN A 148 28.94 32.20 5.19
CA ASN A 148 28.03 32.96 6.05
C ASN A 148 26.81 32.24 6.70
N ALA A 149 27.00 31.78 7.95
CA ALA A 149 25.97 31.14 8.78
C ALA A 149 24.75 32.02 9.12
N LYS A 150 24.85 33.35 8.97
CA LYS A 150 23.73 34.29 9.22
C LYS A 150 22.75 34.35 8.03
N ALA A 151 23.25 34.29 6.81
CA ALA A 151 22.43 34.21 5.58
C ALA A 151 21.69 32.86 5.46
N LYS A 152 22.29 31.78 5.95
CA LYS A 152 21.69 30.43 5.94
C LYS A 152 20.43 30.34 6.81
N ALA A 153 20.40 31.03 7.96
CA ALA A 153 19.24 31.03 8.87
C ALA A 153 18.05 31.84 8.31
N GLU A 154 18.30 33.01 7.73
CA GLU A 154 17.26 33.82 7.07
C GLU A 154 16.69 33.13 5.83
N ASN A 155 17.54 32.48 5.03
CA ASN A 155 17.09 31.70 3.86
C ASN A 155 16.21 30.50 4.27
N THR A 156 16.59 29.79 5.34
CA THR A 156 15.78 28.67 5.87
C THR A 156 14.40 29.14 6.32
N LEU A 157 14.33 30.32 6.96
CA LEU A 157 13.07 30.87 7.45
C LEU A 157 12.13 31.28 6.30
N TYR A 158 12.69 31.84 5.22
CA TYR A 158 11.97 32.16 3.99
C TYR A 158 11.45 30.91 3.26
N GLU A 159 12.26 29.86 3.15
CA GLU A 159 11.85 28.56 2.58
C GLU A 159 10.70 27.92 3.36
N VAL A 160 10.76 27.97 4.70
CA VAL A 160 9.67 27.53 5.57
C VAL A 160 8.38 28.30 5.27
N ASP A 161 8.45 29.63 5.13
CA ASP A 161 7.28 30.45 4.83
C ASP A 161 6.69 30.18 3.45
N MET A 162 7.54 29.99 2.43
CA MET A 162 7.08 29.59 1.09
C MET A 162 6.38 28.22 1.14
N LYS A 163 6.97 27.22 1.81
CA LYS A 163 6.38 25.90 1.95
C LYS A 163 5.05 25.96 2.70
N LEU A 164 4.97 26.78 3.75
CA LEU A 164 3.75 26.96 4.53
C LEU A 164 2.61 27.57 3.70
N LYS A 165 2.91 28.53 2.81
CA LYS A 165 1.94 29.08 1.84
C LYS A 165 1.47 28.04 0.84
N LEU A 166 2.36 27.16 0.37
CA LEU A 166 2.03 26.08 -0.57
C LEU A 166 1.13 25.00 0.06
N LEU A 167 1.42 24.61 1.30
CA LEU A 167 0.67 23.57 2.03
C LEU A 167 -0.69 24.08 2.53
N ASN A 168 -0.74 25.31 3.04
CA ASN A 168 -1.96 25.90 3.61
C ASN A 168 -2.77 26.69 2.58
N LYS A 169 -3.15 26.02 1.49
CA LYS A 169 -3.97 26.62 0.42
C LYS A 169 -5.24 27.30 0.99
N PRO A 170 -5.76 28.36 0.34
CA PRO A 170 -7.02 28.97 0.72
C PRO A 170 -8.16 27.94 0.64
N ALA A 171 -9.22 28.17 1.42
CA ALA A 171 -10.38 27.28 1.43
C ALA A 171 -10.98 27.21 0.01
N ILE A 172 -11.17 26.00 -0.49
CA ILE A 172 -11.84 25.73 -1.76
C ILE A 172 -13.28 25.33 -1.44
N LYS A 173 -14.24 25.79 -2.26
CA LYS A 173 -15.63 25.32 -2.14
C LYS A 173 -15.68 23.80 -2.37
N SER A 174 -16.37 23.09 -1.50
CA SER A 174 -16.47 21.63 -1.56
C SER A 174 -17.19 21.21 -2.85
N ILE A 175 -16.62 20.28 -3.59
CA ILE A 175 -17.36 19.52 -4.60
C ILE A 175 -18.15 18.45 -3.83
N LYS A 176 -19.48 18.56 -3.81
CA LYS A 176 -20.33 17.55 -3.17
C LYS A 176 -20.46 16.36 -4.11
N MET A 177 -19.55 15.41 -4.01
CA MET A 177 -19.75 14.07 -4.56
C MET A 177 -19.96 13.05 -3.44
N ARG A 178 -20.85 12.10 -3.69
CA ARG A 178 -21.17 10.97 -2.82
C ARG A 178 -21.14 9.68 -3.65
N PRO A 179 -21.03 8.51 -3.01
CA PRO A 179 -21.22 7.24 -3.70
C PRO A 179 -22.58 7.23 -4.42
N SER A 180 -22.62 6.62 -5.59
CA SER A 180 -23.86 6.42 -6.36
C SER A 180 -24.72 5.28 -5.80
N ILE A 181 -24.12 4.43 -4.95
CA ILE A 181 -24.77 3.28 -4.33
C ILE A 181 -24.67 3.35 -2.80
N ASN A 182 -25.61 2.69 -2.13
CA ASN A 182 -25.48 2.40 -0.71
C ASN A 182 -24.70 1.10 -0.55
N PHE A 183 -23.54 1.18 0.10
CA PHE A 183 -22.78 -0.02 0.42
C PHE A 183 -23.52 -0.87 1.46
N PRO A 184 -23.47 -2.21 1.34
CA PRO A 184 -24.06 -3.09 2.34
C PRO A 184 -23.53 -2.76 3.74
N LEU A 185 -24.46 -2.66 4.69
CA LEU A 185 -24.16 -2.56 6.11
C LEU A 185 -24.41 -3.92 6.75
N ASP A 186 -23.66 -4.21 7.80
CA ASP A 186 -23.90 -5.40 8.60
C ASP A 186 -25.27 -5.28 9.29
N ASN A 187 -26.18 -6.20 8.98
CA ASN A 187 -27.52 -6.30 9.56
C ASN A 187 -27.52 -7.12 10.86
N SER A 188 -26.36 -7.51 11.39
CA SER A 188 -26.30 -8.18 12.68
C SER A 188 -26.97 -7.27 13.72
N THR A 189 -28.13 -7.71 14.20
CA THR A 189 -28.77 -7.18 15.38
C THR A 189 -27.72 -7.18 16.46
N SER A 190 -27.17 -5.99 16.75
CA SER A 190 -26.43 -5.76 17.97
C SER A 190 -27.32 -6.23 19.11
N THR A 191 -27.10 -7.44 19.59
CA THR A 191 -27.14 -7.67 21.02
C THR A 191 -26.24 -6.58 21.56
N LYS A 192 -26.84 -5.53 22.11
CA LYS A 192 -26.18 -4.47 22.86
C LYS A 192 -25.55 -5.12 24.10
N ASN A 193 -24.55 -5.95 23.90
CA ASN A 193 -23.60 -6.28 24.95
C ASN A 193 -22.67 -5.06 25.05
N GLU A 194 -22.13 -4.83 26.23
CA GLU A 194 -21.47 -3.60 26.71
C GLU A 194 -20.25 -3.10 25.89
N SER A 195 -19.98 -3.64 24.71
CA SER A 195 -18.81 -3.47 23.86
C SER A 195 -19.03 -2.61 22.60
N SER A 196 -20.15 -1.91 22.44
CA SER A 196 -20.30 -0.92 21.36
C SER A 196 -19.37 0.26 21.60
N LEU A 197 -18.22 0.28 20.93
CA LEU A 197 -17.25 1.38 20.99
C LEU A 197 -17.97 2.68 20.59
N SER A 198 -17.95 3.68 21.47
CA SER A 198 -18.58 4.96 21.17
C SER A 198 -17.83 5.65 20.04
N VAL A 199 -18.53 5.99 18.96
CA VAL A 199 -17.98 6.76 17.83
C VAL A 199 -17.34 8.04 18.37
N LEU A 200 -16.03 8.16 18.19
CA LEU A 200 -15.29 9.30 18.69
C LEU A 200 -15.57 10.54 17.87
N SER A 201 -15.75 11.67 18.55
CA SER A 201 -15.82 12.97 17.91
C SER A 201 -14.43 13.57 17.79
N GLN A 202 -14.15 14.24 16.67
CA GLN A 202 -12.89 14.95 16.50
C GLN A 202 -12.85 16.20 17.38
N THR A 203 -11.68 16.51 17.95
CA THR A 203 -11.52 17.57 18.95
C THR A 203 -11.87 18.97 18.42
N TRP A 204 -11.72 19.20 17.11
CA TRP A 204 -12.00 20.49 16.47
C TRP A 204 -13.48 20.87 16.52
N HIS A 205 -14.40 19.90 16.70
CA HIS A 205 -15.83 20.18 16.87
C HIS A 205 -16.13 21.05 18.11
N LYS A 206 -15.23 21.05 19.10
CA LYS A 206 -15.32 21.96 20.26
C LYS A 206 -15.18 23.42 19.86
N SER A 207 -14.53 23.70 18.73
CA SER A 207 -14.33 25.04 18.18
C SER A 207 -15.46 25.46 17.22
N GLY A 208 -16.48 24.63 17.03
CA GLY A 208 -17.64 24.91 16.17
C GLY A 208 -17.77 23.94 14.99
N SER A 209 -18.48 24.38 13.95
CA SER A 209 -18.81 23.60 12.76
C SER A 209 -18.27 24.23 11.48
N CYS A 210 -18.01 23.41 10.47
CA CYS A 210 -17.59 23.90 9.16
C CYS A 210 -18.76 24.57 8.41
N PRO A 211 -18.59 25.76 7.81
CA PRO A 211 -19.63 26.42 7.03
C PRO A 211 -20.14 25.57 5.86
N LYS A 212 -21.42 25.75 5.51
CA LYS A 212 -22.07 25.01 4.42
C LYS A 212 -21.31 25.19 3.10
N GLY A 213 -20.94 24.09 2.47
CA GLY A 213 -20.22 24.10 1.18
C GLY A 213 -18.70 24.31 1.30
N THR A 214 -18.14 24.17 2.50
CA THR A 214 -16.70 24.14 2.76
C THR A 214 -16.31 22.82 3.42
N ILE A 215 -15.02 22.52 3.54
CA ILE A 215 -14.52 21.33 4.25
C ILE A 215 -13.53 21.75 5.34
N PRO A 216 -13.48 21.05 6.49
CA PRO A 216 -12.48 21.33 7.51
C PRO A 216 -11.12 20.79 7.08
N ILE A 217 -10.10 21.65 7.07
CA ILE A 217 -8.72 21.31 6.69
C ILE A 217 -7.79 21.62 7.86
N ARG A 218 -6.99 20.64 8.31
CA ARG A 218 -5.93 20.87 9.29
C ARG A 218 -4.81 21.67 8.64
N ARG A 219 -4.55 22.88 9.14
CA ARG A 219 -3.43 23.72 8.68
C ARG A 219 -2.12 23.30 9.35
N ILE A 220 -1.06 23.25 8.56
CA ILE A 220 0.31 22.97 9.01
C ILE A 220 0.89 24.22 9.68
N ARG A 221 1.44 24.08 10.88
CA ARG A 221 2.08 25.19 11.61
C ARG A 221 3.55 25.32 11.25
N ARG A 222 4.09 26.53 11.40
CA ARG A 222 5.52 26.83 11.17
C ARG A 222 6.43 25.90 11.99
N GLN A 223 6.07 25.67 13.24
CA GLN A 223 6.84 24.82 14.15
C GLN A 223 6.93 23.37 13.66
N GLU A 224 5.91 22.87 12.93
CA GLU A 224 5.91 21.52 12.36
C GLU A 224 6.93 21.43 11.22
N LEU A 225 7.01 22.46 10.37
CA LEU A 225 8.04 22.54 9.32
C LEU A 225 9.45 22.71 9.88
N LEU A 226 9.62 23.47 10.98
CA LEU A 226 10.93 23.67 11.62
C LEU A 226 11.47 22.41 12.29
N ARG A 227 10.59 21.47 12.66
CA ARG A 227 10.98 20.15 13.19
C ARG A 227 11.16 19.11 12.08
N ALA A 228 10.85 19.45 10.82
CA ALA A 228 11.05 18.58 9.68
C ALA A 228 12.54 18.30 9.46
N ALA A 229 12.92 17.10 8.99
CA ALA A 229 14.32 16.78 8.69
C ALA A 229 14.66 17.18 7.26
N SER A 230 13.63 17.31 6.42
CA SER A 230 13.72 17.92 5.10
C SER A 230 12.42 18.67 4.82
N LEU A 231 12.53 19.93 4.38
CA LEU A 231 11.39 20.71 3.89
C LEU A 231 10.93 20.24 2.50
N GLU A 232 11.85 19.69 1.71
CA GLU A 232 11.58 19.14 0.38
C GLU A 232 10.73 17.87 0.48
N HIS A 233 11.12 16.95 1.36
CA HIS A 233 10.44 15.68 1.61
C HIS A 233 9.41 15.73 2.76
N PHE A 234 9.02 16.93 3.22
CA PHE A 234 8.01 17.05 4.27
C PHE A 234 6.68 16.39 3.84
N GLY A 235 6.26 15.38 4.60
CA GLY A 235 5.07 14.58 4.29
C GLY A 235 5.17 13.83 2.96
N ARG A 236 6.36 13.33 2.62
CA ARG A 236 6.59 12.32 1.57
C ARG A 236 7.31 11.13 2.18
N GLU A 237 6.95 9.92 1.81
CA GLU A 237 7.74 8.73 2.18
C GLU A 237 9.00 8.69 1.32
N GLY A 238 10.09 8.16 1.89
CA GLY A 238 11.23 7.74 1.07
C GLY A 238 10.84 6.60 0.14
N PRO A 239 11.63 6.32 -0.91
CA PRO A 239 11.42 5.15 -1.74
C PRO A 239 11.39 3.89 -0.87
N GLN A 240 10.27 3.18 -0.85
CA GLN A 240 10.18 1.90 -0.17
C GLN A 240 10.84 0.85 -1.05
N THR A 241 12.11 0.54 -0.83
CA THR A 241 12.75 -0.60 -1.51
C THR A 241 12.53 -1.85 -0.67
N SER A 242 11.59 -2.70 -1.08
CA SER A 242 11.50 -4.06 -0.58
C SER A 242 12.68 -4.87 -1.14
N SER A 243 13.70 -5.08 -0.32
CA SER A 243 14.78 -6.03 -0.63
C SER A 243 14.43 -7.39 -0.05
N LEU A 244 14.34 -8.40 -0.91
CA LEU A 244 14.33 -9.80 -0.51
C LEU A 244 15.65 -10.12 0.21
N VAL A 245 15.62 -10.34 1.53
CA VAL A 245 16.71 -10.99 2.25
C VAL A 245 16.33 -12.46 2.43
N ASN A 246 17.05 -13.35 1.76
CA ASN A 246 16.98 -14.79 2.02
C ASN A 246 17.61 -15.06 3.39
N THR A 247 16.80 -15.09 4.46
CA THR A 247 17.19 -15.81 5.68
C THR A 247 16.94 -17.29 5.47
N THR A 248 17.91 -17.97 4.84
CA THR A 248 18.06 -19.41 4.99
C THR A 248 18.43 -19.66 6.45
N ASN A 249 17.46 -19.89 7.34
CA ASN A 249 17.68 -20.64 8.60
C ASN A 249 16.46 -20.96 9.46
N ASP A 250 15.21 -20.77 9.02
CA ASP A 250 14.07 -21.24 9.83
C ASP A 250 13.35 -22.45 9.20
N LYS A 251 13.60 -23.63 9.78
CA LYS A 251 12.94 -24.90 9.44
C LYS A 251 11.63 -25.06 10.22
N SER A 252 10.81 -24.02 10.32
CA SER A 252 9.53 -24.10 11.03
C SER A 252 8.37 -23.58 10.16
N ASN A 253 7.51 -24.52 9.76
CA ASN A 253 6.17 -24.39 9.15
C ASN A 253 5.99 -23.59 7.84
N PRO A 254 5.52 -24.23 6.74
CA PRO A 254 5.32 -23.60 5.43
C PRO A 254 4.03 -22.75 5.31
N THR A 255 3.45 -22.30 6.43
CA THR A 255 2.17 -21.57 6.45
C THR A 255 2.31 -20.05 6.62
N VAL A 256 3.53 -19.52 6.77
CA VAL A 256 3.74 -18.07 6.91
C VAL A 256 3.98 -17.46 5.54
N ILE A 257 2.95 -16.81 4.99
CA ILE A 257 3.14 -15.86 3.90
C ILE A 257 3.86 -14.66 4.51
N ASN A 258 5.16 -14.54 4.21
CA ASN A 258 5.94 -13.37 4.57
C ASN A 258 5.47 -12.17 3.75
N VAL A 259 4.41 -11.51 4.23
CA VAL A 259 4.15 -10.11 3.86
C VAL A 259 5.32 -9.33 4.48
N HIS A 260 6.34 -9.04 3.67
CA HIS A 260 7.61 -8.49 4.12
C HIS A 260 7.45 -7.23 4.99
N SER A 261 8.23 -7.18 6.07
CA SER A 261 8.48 -5.98 6.86
C SER A 261 9.16 -4.95 5.97
N LEU A 262 8.53 -3.79 5.82
CA LEU A 262 9.18 -2.64 5.19
C LEU A 262 10.46 -2.31 5.96
N PRO A 263 11.56 -1.88 5.29
CA PRO A 263 12.76 -1.47 6.00
C PRO A 263 12.38 -0.43 7.03
N ASN A 264 12.84 -0.60 8.28
CA ASN A 264 12.55 0.31 9.38
C ASN A 264 11.13 0.25 9.94
N HIS A 265 10.35 -0.78 9.57
CA HIS A 265 9.03 -1.03 10.12
C HIS A 265 9.01 -2.30 10.99
N SER A 266 8.08 -2.33 11.95
CA SER A 266 7.62 -3.56 12.58
C SER A 266 6.12 -3.63 12.61
N THR A 267 5.60 -4.81 12.29
CA THR A 267 4.20 -4.95 11.92
C THR A 267 3.53 -6.10 12.67
N ALA A 268 2.24 -5.91 12.97
CA ALA A 268 1.39 -6.94 13.54
C ALA A 268 0.00 -6.83 12.89
N TYR A 269 -0.27 -7.71 11.93
CA TYR A 269 -1.49 -7.66 11.13
C TYR A 269 -2.30 -8.95 11.18
N LEU A 270 -3.61 -8.79 11.19
CA LEU A 270 -4.59 -9.73 10.65
C LEU A 270 -4.70 -9.50 9.15
N LEU A 271 -4.68 -10.55 8.33
CA LEU A 271 -4.78 -10.41 6.87
C LEU A 271 -5.64 -11.50 6.24
N THR A 272 -6.21 -11.16 5.09
CA THR A 272 -6.85 -12.11 4.18
C THR A 272 -6.43 -11.81 2.74
N PHE A 273 -6.30 -12.86 1.92
CA PHE A 273 -5.80 -12.77 0.56
C PHE A 273 -6.45 -13.85 -0.31
N GLY A 274 -6.28 -13.74 -1.64
CA GLY A 274 -6.75 -14.78 -2.57
C GLY A 274 -8.19 -14.63 -3.03
N HIS A 275 -8.90 -13.58 -2.61
CA HIS A 275 -10.21 -13.19 -3.16
C HIS A 275 -10.14 -11.80 -3.82
N SER A 276 -11.24 -11.41 -4.45
CA SER A 276 -11.38 -10.14 -5.14
C SER A 276 -12.18 -9.19 -4.26
N TYR A 277 -11.48 -8.29 -3.57
CA TYR A 277 -12.07 -7.38 -2.60
C TYR A 277 -12.30 -6.01 -3.23
N ILE A 278 -13.52 -5.50 -3.10
CA ILE A 278 -13.88 -4.11 -3.44
C ILE A 278 -14.20 -3.30 -2.18
N GLY A 279 -13.99 -3.86 -0.99
CA GLY A 279 -14.05 -3.09 0.23
C GLY A 279 -13.54 -3.82 1.46
N ILE A 280 -13.23 -3.03 2.48
CA ILE A 280 -12.73 -3.44 3.78
C ILE A 280 -13.42 -2.63 4.87
N ARG A 281 -13.62 -3.24 6.04
CA ARG A 281 -14.18 -2.59 7.22
C ARG A 281 -13.51 -3.12 8.48
N ALA A 282 -13.31 -2.25 9.46
CA ALA A 282 -13.01 -2.63 10.84
C ALA A 282 -13.42 -1.55 11.84
N ASP A 283 -13.69 -1.99 13.06
CA ASP A 283 -13.75 -1.14 14.24
C ASP A 283 -12.40 -1.24 14.96
N ILE A 284 -11.72 -0.10 15.06
CA ILE A 284 -10.33 0.02 15.52
C ILE A 284 -10.34 0.63 16.90
N ASN A 285 -9.71 -0.03 17.86
CA ASN A 285 -9.53 0.49 19.20
C ASN A 285 -8.45 1.59 19.25
N ILE A 286 -8.72 2.68 19.96
CA ILE A 286 -7.86 3.89 19.99
C ILE A 286 -7.16 4.02 21.33
N TRP A 287 -5.85 4.25 21.31
CA TRP A 287 -4.99 4.45 22.49
C TRP A 287 -4.12 5.69 22.36
N SER A 288 -3.33 5.99 23.39
CA SER A 288 -2.27 7.00 23.35
C SER A 288 -0.96 6.36 23.80
N PRO A 289 -0.29 5.57 22.95
CA PRO A 289 0.94 4.88 23.30
C PRO A 289 2.10 5.85 23.52
N ARG A 290 3.18 5.35 24.14
CA ARG A 290 4.46 6.06 24.17
C ARG A 290 5.08 6.01 22.78
N VAL A 291 5.54 7.15 22.29
CA VAL A 291 6.31 7.28 21.06
C VAL A 291 7.68 7.83 21.41
N GLU A 292 8.75 7.19 20.92
CA GLU A 292 10.14 7.56 21.19
C GLU A 292 10.52 8.88 20.50
N SER A 293 10.10 9.05 19.24
CA SER A 293 10.39 10.24 18.44
C SER A 293 9.15 10.75 17.71
N PRO A 294 8.93 12.07 17.56
CA PRO A 294 7.78 12.66 16.84
C PRO A 294 7.72 12.39 15.32
N ASP A 295 8.45 11.40 14.84
CA ASP A 295 8.46 10.94 13.45
C ASP A 295 8.21 9.42 13.34
N GLU A 296 7.82 8.81 14.45
CA GLU A 296 7.44 7.41 14.54
C GLU A 296 5.92 7.32 14.74
N TYR A 297 5.27 6.39 14.06
CA TYR A 297 3.82 6.35 13.95
C TYR A 297 3.28 4.93 13.93
N THR A 298 1.95 4.79 14.05
CA THR A 298 1.26 3.50 13.94
C THR A 298 0.06 3.52 13.00
N THR A 299 0.05 2.66 11.97
CA THR A 299 -1.05 2.59 10.99
C THR A 299 -1.93 1.34 11.21
N PRO A 300 -3.26 1.49 11.39
CA PRO A 300 -4.18 0.38 11.71
C PRO A 300 -4.86 -0.39 10.55
N VAL A 301 -5.02 0.13 9.32
CA VAL A 301 -5.78 -0.56 8.23
C VAL A 301 -5.21 -0.31 6.84
N TRP A 302 -5.11 -1.38 6.04
CA TRP A 302 -4.52 -1.39 4.70
C TRP A 302 -5.35 -2.21 3.70
N LEU A 303 -5.55 -1.67 2.49
CA LEU A 303 -5.88 -2.44 1.29
C LEU A 303 -4.67 -2.46 0.38
N ARG A 304 -4.25 -3.65 -0.07
CA ARG A 304 -3.11 -3.79 -0.99
C ARG A 304 -3.49 -4.55 -2.26
N SER A 305 -2.94 -4.11 -3.38
CA SER A 305 -3.01 -4.82 -4.67
C SER A 305 -1.65 -4.77 -5.36
N SER A 306 -1.13 -5.94 -5.72
CA SER A 306 0.18 -6.09 -6.34
C SER A 306 0.33 -7.42 -7.07
N PRO A 307 0.94 -7.46 -8.25
CA PRO A 307 1.70 -8.60 -8.70
C PRO A 307 3.16 -8.48 -8.21
N GLY A 308 3.52 -9.10 -7.09
CA GLY A 308 4.93 -9.20 -6.63
C GLY A 308 5.39 -8.10 -5.65
N ASN A 309 6.65 -7.67 -5.77
CA ASN A 309 7.31 -6.73 -4.83
C ASN A 309 6.84 -5.27 -4.97
N ASP A 310 6.27 -4.88 -6.11
CA ASP A 310 5.76 -3.53 -6.37
C ASP A 310 4.25 -3.45 -6.11
N PHE A 311 3.84 -2.89 -4.97
CA PHE A 311 2.44 -2.83 -4.57
C PHE A 311 1.83 -1.44 -4.60
N GLU A 312 0.52 -1.37 -4.87
CA GLU A 312 -0.30 -0.22 -4.51
C GLU A 312 -1.06 -0.52 -3.23
N SER A 313 -1.14 0.50 -2.38
CA SER A 313 -1.93 0.47 -1.18
C SER A 313 -2.86 1.68 -1.08
N ILE A 314 -4.03 1.45 -0.52
CA ILE A 314 -4.88 2.51 0.04
C ILE A 314 -5.00 2.21 1.54
N GLU A 315 -4.71 3.22 2.34
CA GLU A 315 -4.57 3.09 3.78
C GLU A 315 -5.41 4.13 4.52
N ALA A 316 -5.94 3.74 5.67
CA ALA A 316 -6.66 4.64 6.56
C ALA A 316 -6.41 4.26 8.02
N GLY A 317 -6.33 5.27 8.88
CA GLY A 317 -6.02 5.01 10.28
C GLY A 317 -5.88 6.23 11.18
N TRP A 318 -5.40 6.00 12.40
CA TRP A 318 -5.22 7.01 13.44
C TRP A 318 -3.79 6.98 13.99
N MET A 319 -3.28 8.13 14.42
CA MET A 319 -1.89 8.28 14.88
C MET A 319 -1.75 9.36 15.95
N LEU A 320 -0.65 9.34 16.71
CA LEU A 320 -0.43 10.24 17.85
C LEU A 320 0.12 11.62 17.44
N ASP A 321 0.98 11.70 16.42
CA ASP A 321 1.76 12.91 16.10
C ASP A 321 1.41 13.56 14.74
N GLY A 322 0.54 12.94 13.95
CA GLY A 322 0.09 13.47 12.67
C GLY A 322 1.16 13.54 11.59
N TYR A 323 2.16 12.64 11.63
CA TYR A 323 3.26 12.50 10.67
C TYR A 323 4.12 13.75 10.50
N GLN A 324 5.20 13.85 11.27
CA GLN A 324 6.22 14.85 10.96
C GLN A 324 7.25 14.36 9.94
N LYS A 325 7.24 13.10 9.43
CA LYS A 325 8.29 12.65 8.50
C LYS A 325 8.20 11.34 7.69
N THR A 326 7.04 10.92 7.19
CA THR A 326 6.94 9.75 6.29
C THR A 326 5.61 9.79 5.56
N GLY A 327 5.56 9.28 4.32
CA GLY A 327 4.36 9.06 3.52
C GLY A 327 3.76 10.30 2.88
N CYS A 328 3.20 10.16 1.68
CA CYS A 328 2.26 11.15 1.13
C CYS A 328 0.90 11.01 1.84
N ILE A 329 0.84 11.52 3.07
CA ILE A 329 -0.25 11.19 3.99
C ILE A 329 -1.15 12.39 4.25
N ASN A 330 -2.43 12.11 4.51
CA ASN A 330 -3.49 13.09 4.59
C ASN A 330 -3.63 13.86 3.27
N LEU A 331 -3.94 15.16 3.34
CA LEU A 331 -4.08 16.06 2.19
C LEU A 331 -2.76 16.78 1.84
N ILE A 332 -1.61 16.32 2.38
CA ILE A 332 -0.30 16.95 2.11
C ILE A 332 0.12 16.71 0.65
N CYS A 333 -0.22 15.54 0.12
CA CYS A 333 -0.08 15.22 -1.30
C CYS A 333 -1.45 15.14 -1.98
N SER A 334 -1.48 15.42 -3.28
CA SER A 334 -2.65 15.16 -4.11
C SER A 334 -2.86 13.66 -4.24
N GLY A 335 -4.03 13.17 -3.88
CA GLY A 335 -4.37 11.75 -4.00
C GLY A 335 -5.75 11.41 -3.42
N PHE A 336 -6.13 12.09 -2.34
CA PHE A 336 -7.46 11.97 -1.74
C PHE A 336 -8.25 13.26 -1.90
N VAL A 337 -9.52 13.15 -2.26
CA VAL A 337 -10.46 14.27 -2.36
C VAL A 337 -11.41 14.21 -1.18
N GLN A 338 -11.18 15.07 -0.17
CA GLN A 338 -12.07 15.21 0.97
C GLN A 338 -13.34 15.99 0.58
N THR A 339 -14.49 15.47 0.99
CA THR A 339 -15.82 16.06 0.70
C THR A 339 -16.66 16.31 1.95
N SER A 340 -16.30 15.70 3.08
CA SER A 340 -17.04 15.84 4.34
C SER A 340 -16.89 17.23 4.95
N GLN A 341 -17.99 17.73 5.50
CA GLN A 341 -18.06 18.96 6.31
C GLN A 341 -17.85 18.68 7.82
N THR A 342 -17.91 17.42 8.22
CA THR A 342 -17.96 16.99 9.63
C THR A 342 -16.75 16.14 10.01
N VAL A 343 -15.93 15.70 9.06
CA VAL A 343 -14.70 14.97 9.33
C VAL A 343 -13.54 15.67 8.64
N ALA A 344 -12.50 15.98 9.41
CA ALA A 344 -11.25 16.55 8.95
C ALA A 344 -10.16 15.46 8.98
N ILE A 345 -9.56 15.17 7.83
CA ILE A 345 -8.43 14.24 7.77
C ILE A 345 -7.24 14.80 8.57
N GLY A 346 -6.59 13.95 9.36
CA GLY A 346 -5.48 14.32 10.24
C GLY A 346 -5.87 15.03 11.55
N ALA A 347 -7.17 15.20 11.85
CA ALA A 347 -7.59 15.77 13.13
C ALA A 347 -7.57 14.74 14.27
N SER A 348 -7.23 15.20 15.47
CA SER A 348 -7.17 14.37 16.67
C SER A 348 -8.56 13.90 17.12
N VAL A 349 -8.62 12.67 17.59
CA VAL A 349 -9.82 12.05 18.18
C VAL A 349 -9.69 11.97 19.70
N GLN A 350 -10.78 12.26 20.42
CA GLN A 350 -10.85 12.11 21.88
C GLN A 350 -12.26 11.72 22.30
N PRO A 351 -12.42 11.02 23.44
CA PRO A 351 -11.37 10.45 24.32
C PRO A 351 -10.65 9.24 23.70
N VAL A 352 -9.62 8.73 24.37
CA VAL A 352 -8.88 7.51 24.01
C VAL A 352 -8.99 6.46 25.11
N SER A 353 -8.73 5.20 24.78
CA SER A 353 -8.82 4.07 25.71
C SER A 353 -7.80 4.16 26.84
N LYS A 354 -8.12 3.52 27.98
CA LYS A 354 -7.24 3.41 29.15
C LYS A 354 -7.16 1.96 29.61
N LYS A 355 -6.01 1.57 30.16
CA LYS A 355 -5.80 0.24 30.73
C LYS A 355 -6.84 -0.03 31.83
N GLN A 356 -7.54 -1.15 31.71
CA GLN A 356 -8.64 -1.60 32.57
C GLN A 356 -9.77 -0.56 32.73
N GLY A 357 -9.86 0.42 31.82
CA GLY A 357 -10.85 1.47 31.84
C GLY A 357 -11.79 1.41 30.64
N LYS A 358 -12.52 2.51 30.42
CA LYS A 358 -13.41 2.63 29.26
C LYS A 358 -12.60 2.57 27.95
N GLN A 359 -13.05 1.71 27.05
CA GLN A 359 -12.47 1.52 25.73
C GLN A 359 -13.20 2.37 24.69
N TYR A 360 -12.45 2.88 23.72
CA TYR A 360 -12.94 3.74 22.65
C TYR A 360 -12.43 3.26 21.30
N GLY A 361 -13.21 3.54 20.26
CA GLY A 361 -12.91 3.06 18.93
C GLY A 361 -13.46 3.94 17.82
N ILE A 362 -12.95 3.70 16.62
CA ILE A 362 -13.46 4.30 15.39
C ILE A 362 -13.76 3.21 14.38
N THR A 363 -14.80 3.44 13.60
CA THR A 363 -15.15 2.56 12.49
C THR A 363 -14.58 3.14 11.21
N ILE A 364 -13.77 2.35 10.49
CA ILE A 364 -13.26 2.70 9.17
C ILE A 364 -13.84 1.75 8.14
N ARG A 365 -14.29 2.30 7.01
CA ARG A 365 -14.66 1.51 5.83
C ARG A 365 -14.00 2.13 4.60
N ILE A 366 -13.50 1.30 3.71
CA ILE A 366 -13.04 1.71 2.39
C ILE A 366 -13.76 0.85 1.38
N ASN A 367 -14.54 1.45 0.48
CA ASN A 367 -15.34 0.73 -0.50
C ASN A 367 -15.21 1.34 -1.88
N LYS A 368 -15.08 0.50 -2.91
CA LYS A 368 -15.13 0.92 -4.30
C LYS A 368 -16.58 0.98 -4.78
N ASP A 369 -16.98 2.13 -5.29
CA ASP A 369 -18.23 2.26 -6.05
C ASP A 369 -17.99 1.78 -7.49
N PRO A 370 -18.66 0.71 -7.95
CA PRO A 370 -18.45 0.15 -9.29
C PRO A 370 -18.92 1.10 -10.40
N ASN A 371 -19.88 1.98 -10.14
CA ASN A 371 -20.47 2.86 -11.15
C ASN A 371 -19.62 4.10 -11.39
N THR A 372 -18.91 4.55 -10.35
CA THR A 372 -18.05 5.75 -10.42
C THR A 372 -16.56 5.42 -10.42
N GLU A 373 -16.21 4.14 -10.25
CA GLU A 373 -14.87 3.57 -10.10
C GLU A 373 -14.02 4.13 -8.94
N LYS A 374 -14.61 4.99 -8.11
CA LYS A 374 -13.93 5.65 -6.99
C LYS A 374 -13.91 4.79 -5.73
N TRP A 375 -12.80 4.86 -5.00
CA TRP A 375 -12.70 4.29 -3.65
C TRP A 375 -13.08 5.34 -2.62
N TYR A 376 -14.12 5.08 -1.83
CA TYR A 376 -14.63 5.98 -0.81
C TYR A 376 -14.13 5.57 0.57
N LEU A 377 -13.72 6.56 1.36
CA LEU A 377 -13.39 6.41 2.77
C LEU A 377 -14.58 6.84 3.62
N ASN A 378 -14.97 5.99 4.57
CA ASN A 378 -15.95 6.31 5.60
C ASN A 378 -15.33 6.32 7.00
N TYR A 379 -15.73 7.30 7.79
CA TYR A 379 -15.46 7.38 9.23
C TYR A 379 -16.80 7.28 9.96
N GLY A 380 -17.03 6.15 10.63
CA GLY A 380 -18.40 5.77 11.00
C GLY A 380 -19.27 5.71 9.75
N ASP A 381 -20.42 6.37 9.79
CA ASP A 381 -21.37 6.42 8.67
C ASP A 381 -21.15 7.62 7.74
N GLU A 382 -20.23 8.53 8.09
CA GLU A 382 -19.92 9.70 7.26
C GLU A 382 -18.94 9.32 6.13
N VAL A 383 -19.30 9.68 4.90
CA VAL A 383 -18.37 9.61 3.76
C VAL A 383 -17.40 10.78 3.85
N VAL A 384 -16.14 10.49 4.13
CA VAL A 384 -15.10 11.49 4.31
C VAL A 384 -14.65 12.09 2.98
N GLY A 385 -14.53 11.22 1.96
CA GLY A 385 -14.02 11.57 0.64
C GLY A 385 -13.72 10.34 -0.19
N TYR A 386 -12.94 10.51 -1.25
CA TYR A 386 -12.59 9.42 -2.17
C TYR A 386 -11.20 9.56 -2.77
N TRP A 387 -10.59 8.43 -3.13
CA TRP A 387 -9.47 8.38 -4.07
C TRP A 387 -10.01 8.31 -5.50
N PRO A 388 -9.62 9.23 -6.40
CA PRO A 388 -9.95 9.13 -7.82
C PRO A 388 -9.37 7.83 -8.41
N TYR A 389 -10.05 7.23 -9.39
CA TYR A 389 -9.56 5.99 -9.99
C TYR A 389 -8.37 6.26 -10.92
N GLU A 390 -8.26 7.49 -11.43
CA GLU A 390 -7.25 7.93 -12.40
C GLU A 390 -5.83 7.91 -11.86
N ILE A 391 -5.68 7.92 -10.52
CA ILE A 391 -4.38 7.85 -9.85
C ILE A 391 -4.03 6.43 -9.39
N LEU A 392 -4.92 5.45 -9.62
CA LEU A 392 -4.77 4.07 -9.19
C LEU A 392 -4.53 3.16 -10.40
N TYR A 393 -3.57 2.25 -10.25
CA TYR A 393 -3.14 1.31 -11.28
C TYR A 393 -3.60 -0.11 -10.95
N TYR A 394 -3.03 -0.73 -9.92
CA TYR A 394 -3.41 -2.07 -9.42
C TYR A 394 -4.72 -2.10 -8.64
N LEU A 395 -5.08 -0.99 -7.97
CA LEU A 395 -6.36 -0.86 -7.25
C LEU A 395 -7.51 -0.35 -8.14
N LYS A 396 -7.27 -0.13 -9.44
CA LYS A 396 -8.30 0.34 -10.37
C LYS A 396 -9.51 -0.59 -10.44
N SER A 397 -9.28 -1.91 -10.37
CA SER A 397 -10.37 -2.90 -10.41
C SER A 397 -10.79 -3.33 -9.01
N ARG A 398 -9.85 -3.86 -8.23
CA ARG A 398 -10.08 -4.58 -6.96
C ARG A 398 -8.78 -4.73 -6.18
N ALA A 399 -8.87 -4.94 -4.88
CA ALA A 399 -7.79 -5.42 -4.05
C ALA A 399 -7.77 -6.96 -4.01
N ILE A 400 -6.59 -7.52 -3.74
CA ILE A 400 -6.38 -8.97 -3.59
C ILE A 400 -5.90 -9.35 -2.18
N ILE A 401 -5.52 -8.34 -1.39
CA ILE A 401 -5.11 -8.45 0.01
C ILE A 401 -5.84 -7.36 0.81
N ALA A 402 -6.41 -7.76 1.94
CA ALA A 402 -6.97 -6.86 2.95
C ALA A 402 -6.26 -7.13 4.30
N GLN A 403 -5.82 -6.06 4.97
CA GLN A 403 -5.07 -6.15 6.23
C GLN A 403 -5.60 -5.17 7.28
N TRP A 404 -5.55 -5.61 8.54
CA TRP A 404 -5.91 -4.85 9.73
C TRP A 404 -4.85 -5.08 10.80
N GLY A 405 -4.55 -4.08 11.62
CA GLY A 405 -3.55 -4.20 12.68
C GLY A 405 -2.49 -3.11 12.56
N GLY A 406 -1.45 -3.16 13.39
CA GLY A 406 -0.53 -2.04 13.57
C GLY A 406 0.76 -2.15 12.77
N ASP A 407 1.24 -0.98 12.34
CA ASP A 407 2.60 -0.74 11.88
C ASP A 407 3.36 0.10 12.92
N VAL A 408 4.68 0.02 12.99
CA VAL A 408 5.53 1.00 13.67
C VAL A 408 6.72 1.28 12.78
N TYR A 409 6.91 2.54 12.41
CA TYR A 409 8.08 3.00 11.65
C TYR A 409 9.07 3.73 12.56
N SER A 410 10.37 3.51 12.35
CA SER A 410 11.44 4.31 12.96
C SER A 410 12.64 4.53 12.05
N LYS A 411 13.04 5.78 11.81
CA LYS A 411 14.29 6.08 11.08
C LYS A 411 15.58 5.74 11.86
N ASN A 412 15.48 5.41 13.16
CA ASN A 412 16.64 5.22 14.05
C ASN A 412 17.12 3.76 14.09
N THR A 413 16.84 3.00 13.04
CA THR A 413 17.31 1.61 12.87
C THR A 413 18.79 1.60 12.48
N LYS A 414 19.69 1.53 13.47
CA LYS A 414 21.14 1.34 13.21
C LYS A 414 21.48 -0.09 12.76
N GLY A 415 20.63 -0.73 11.96
CA GLY A 415 20.82 -2.10 11.48
C GLY A 415 20.80 -3.19 12.56
N VAL A 416 20.22 -2.90 13.74
CA VAL A 416 20.13 -3.84 14.87
C VAL A 416 18.68 -3.92 15.35
N GLU A 417 18.17 -5.13 15.55
CA GLU A 417 16.93 -5.36 16.28
C GLU A 417 17.21 -5.36 17.80
N PRO A 418 16.36 -4.73 18.65
CA PRO A 418 15.09 -4.09 18.32
C PRO A 418 15.25 -2.66 17.76
N HIS A 419 14.35 -2.35 16.82
CA HIS A 419 14.40 -1.19 15.93
C HIS A 419 13.88 0.14 16.54
N THR A 420 13.12 0.11 17.65
CA THR A 420 12.59 1.30 18.37
C THR A 420 12.04 0.96 19.77
N THR A 421 11.90 1.94 20.66
CA THR A 421 11.11 1.89 21.90
C THR A 421 9.68 2.46 21.77
N THR A 422 9.27 2.87 20.57
CA THR A 422 7.88 3.27 20.28
C THR A 422 6.92 2.09 20.43
N ALA A 423 5.83 2.33 21.14
CA ALA A 423 4.79 1.34 21.40
C ALA A 423 3.74 1.34 20.28
N MET A 424 3.36 0.14 19.83
CA MET A 424 2.23 -0.08 18.93
C MET A 424 0.92 -0.17 19.72
N GLY A 425 -0.14 0.50 19.25
CA GLY A 425 -1.47 0.38 19.85
C GLY A 425 -1.51 0.86 21.30
N SER A 426 -1.69 -0.05 22.26
CA SER A 426 -1.67 0.26 23.69
C SER A 426 -0.27 0.18 24.31
N GLY A 427 0.69 -0.43 23.62
CA GLY A 427 2.00 -0.80 24.15
C GLY A 427 2.04 -2.10 24.94
N GLU A 428 0.91 -2.78 25.09
CA GLU A 428 0.80 -4.09 25.76
C GLU A 428 0.80 -5.22 24.72
N PHE A 429 1.34 -6.39 25.09
CA PHE A 429 1.26 -7.58 24.24
C PHE A 429 -0.18 -8.07 24.07
N SER A 430 -0.45 -8.77 22.95
CA SER A 430 -1.76 -9.31 22.61
C SER A 430 -2.35 -10.25 23.66
N SER A 431 -1.51 -10.91 24.47
CA SER A 431 -1.91 -11.73 25.62
C SER A 431 -2.62 -10.94 26.72
N GLY A 432 -2.52 -9.61 26.72
CA GLY A 432 -3.25 -8.73 27.64
C GLY A 432 -4.76 -8.67 27.38
N LEU A 433 -5.22 -9.07 26.20
CA LEU A 433 -6.63 -9.13 25.79
C LEU A 433 -7.41 -7.82 26.04
N TRP A 434 -8.74 -7.91 26.07
CA TRP A 434 -9.66 -6.78 26.20
C TRP A 434 -9.34 -5.91 27.42
N GLY A 435 -9.28 -4.59 27.21
CA GLY A 435 -9.01 -3.62 28.27
C GLY A 435 -7.51 -3.40 28.54
N SER A 436 -6.61 -4.17 27.93
CA SER A 436 -5.15 -3.95 28.04
C SER A 436 -4.48 -3.87 26.67
N ALA A 437 -4.68 -4.88 25.81
CA ALA A 437 -4.17 -4.89 24.45
C ALA A 437 -5.04 -4.04 23.51
N CYS A 438 -4.41 -3.43 22.51
CA CYS A 438 -5.14 -2.84 21.39
C CYS A 438 -5.71 -3.96 20.50
N PHE A 439 -6.90 -3.74 19.95
CA PHE A 439 -7.59 -4.73 19.12
C PHE A 439 -8.29 -4.09 17.93
N VAL A 440 -8.58 -4.93 16.94
CA VAL A 440 -9.52 -4.65 15.84
C VAL A 440 -10.66 -5.65 15.94
N GLN A 441 -11.89 -5.21 15.71
CA GLN A 441 -13.08 -6.07 15.72
C GLN A 441 -14.00 -5.74 14.54
N ASN A 442 -15.03 -6.55 14.32
CA ASN A 442 -15.98 -6.38 13.22
C ASN A 442 -15.25 -6.21 11.88
N VAL A 443 -14.29 -7.11 11.62
CA VAL A 443 -13.46 -7.12 10.41
C VAL A 443 -14.24 -7.76 9.27
N TYR A 444 -14.55 -6.97 8.26
CA TYR A 444 -15.34 -7.43 7.11
C TYR A 444 -14.64 -7.06 5.81
N VAL A 445 -14.86 -7.90 4.80
CA VAL A 445 -14.52 -7.61 3.41
C VAL A 445 -15.79 -7.55 2.57
N LEU A 446 -15.76 -6.74 1.52
CA LEU A 446 -16.79 -6.65 0.49
C LEU A 446 -16.22 -7.23 -0.80
N ASP A 447 -16.87 -8.25 -1.37
CA ASP A 447 -16.45 -8.82 -2.66
C ASP A 447 -17.14 -8.16 -3.86
N THR A 448 -16.69 -8.55 -5.05
CA THR A 448 -17.24 -8.10 -6.33
C THR A 448 -18.71 -8.46 -6.56
N SER A 449 -19.30 -9.34 -5.74
CA SER A 449 -20.72 -9.69 -5.77
C SER A 449 -21.56 -8.80 -4.82
N PHE A 450 -20.96 -7.74 -4.27
CA PHE A 450 -21.56 -6.88 -3.26
C PHE A 450 -21.98 -7.62 -1.98
N LYS A 451 -21.30 -8.72 -1.66
CA LYS A 451 -21.53 -9.44 -0.41
C LYS A 451 -20.52 -8.98 0.64
N LEU A 452 -21.03 -8.53 1.78
CA LEU A 452 -20.24 -8.26 2.98
C LEU A 452 -20.14 -9.55 3.80
N TYR A 453 -18.94 -9.98 4.16
CA TYR A 453 -18.73 -11.19 4.94
C TYR A 453 -17.45 -11.14 5.78
N TYR A 454 -17.40 -11.97 6.82
CA TYR A 454 -16.17 -12.26 7.55
C TYR A 454 -15.29 -13.14 6.66
N PRO A 455 -14.02 -12.76 6.42
CA PRO A 455 -13.13 -13.62 5.63
C PRO A 455 -12.96 -14.99 6.30
N ASP A 456 -12.93 -16.06 5.48
CA ASP A 456 -12.78 -17.43 5.98
C ASP A 456 -11.40 -17.58 6.65
N TRP A 457 -11.41 -17.76 7.97
CA TRP A 457 -10.20 -18.01 8.74
C TRP A 457 -9.84 -19.48 8.57
N GLY A 458 -8.73 -19.76 7.88
CA GLY A 458 -8.14 -21.10 7.89
C GLY A 458 -7.97 -21.56 9.34
N SER A 459 -8.22 -22.83 9.61
CA SER A 459 -8.32 -23.46 10.94
C SER A 459 -7.03 -23.45 11.79
N GLY A 460 -6.10 -22.52 11.56
CA GLY A 460 -4.78 -22.45 12.17
C GLY A 460 -4.58 -21.33 13.19
N GLY A 461 -5.65 -20.76 13.76
CA GLY A 461 -5.52 -19.66 14.72
C GLY A 461 -6.73 -19.53 15.65
N LEU A 462 -6.91 -20.50 16.54
CA LEU A 462 -7.62 -20.33 17.81
C LEU A 462 -6.65 -20.66 18.95
#